data_AF-A0A1V9W2F8-F1
#
_entry.id   AF-A0A1V9W2F8-F1
#
_cell.length_a   1.000
_cell.length_b   1.000
_cell.length_c   1.000
_cell.angle_alpha   90.00
_cell.angle_beta   90.00
_cell.angle_gamma   90.00
#
_symmetry.space_group_name_H-M   'P 1'
#
loop_
_entity.id
_entity.type
_entity.pdbx_description
1 polymer ?
#
loop_
_entity_poly.entity_id
_entity_poly.type
_entity_poly.pdbx_seq_one_letter_code
_entity_poly.pdbx_strand_id
1 'polypeptide(L)'
;MGSLFTKVFTDYTITHKVPYSDMLLATNRRLLFFSQYKNTLIAEFEYEKIVSIETKRRIFDKKIIFYYEDEYITVGYITSSNIEEFIDLLQRKCKTSTDS
;
A
#
# COMPACT_ATOMS: atom_id res chain seq x y z
N MET A 1 7.56 -18.08 -12.53
CA MET A 1 8.35 -16.96 -11.98
C MET A 1 7.59 -16.36 -10.81
N GLY A 2 8.15 -16.48 -9.61
CA GLY A 2 7.43 -16.37 -8.34
C GLY A 2 6.94 -14.96 -8.01
N SER A 3 5.70 -14.87 -7.54
CA SER A 3 5.15 -13.67 -6.92
C SER A 3 5.87 -13.43 -5.58
N LEU A 4 6.46 -12.25 -5.39
CA LEU A 4 7.07 -11.86 -4.11
C LEU A 4 5.95 -11.34 -3.19
N PHE A 5 5.56 -12.14 -2.18
CA PHE A 5 4.55 -11.74 -1.21
C PHE A 5 5.20 -10.98 -0.05
N THR A 6 5.05 -9.66 -0.06
CA THR A 6 5.46 -8.80 1.06
C THR A 6 4.31 -8.70 2.06
N LYS A 7 4.51 -9.20 3.28
CA LYS A 7 3.54 -9.11 4.38
C LYS A 7 3.65 -7.73 5.03
N VAL A 8 2.73 -6.84 4.69
CA VAL A 8 2.60 -5.51 5.31
C VAL A 8 1.43 -5.56 6.29
N PHE A 9 1.69 -5.40 7.59
CA PHE A 9 0.65 -5.11 8.59
C PHE A 9 0.41 -3.61 8.58
N THR A 10 -0.82 -3.17 8.37
CA THR A 10 -1.15 -1.74 8.33
C THR A 10 -2.39 -1.45 9.13
N ASP A 11 -2.31 -0.48 10.05
CA ASP A 11 -3.50 0.14 10.64
C ASP A 11 -3.96 1.22 9.65
N TYR A 12 -5.20 1.06 9.16
CA TYR A 12 -5.91 2.11 8.46
C TYR A 12 -6.76 2.90 9.47
N THR A 13 -6.68 4.23 9.43
CA THR A 13 -7.57 5.08 10.24
C THR A 13 -8.61 5.71 9.33
N ILE A 14 -9.66 4.96 9.02
CA ILE A 14 -11.00 5.55 8.86
C ILE A 14 -11.54 5.68 10.29
N THR A 15 -12.27 6.74 10.60
CA THR A 15 -12.72 7.19 11.94
C THR A 15 -13.58 6.20 12.75
N HIS A 16 -13.23 4.93 12.85
CA HIS A 16 -13.74 3.96 13.83
C HIS A 16 -12.60 3.04 14.28
N LYS A 17 -12.13 3.29 15.51
CA LYS A 17 -11.11 2.57 16.28
C LYS A 17 -11.30 1.04 16.25
N VAL A 18 -10.58 0.31 15.40
CA VAL A 18 -10.05 -1.03 15.73
C VAL A 18 -8.80 -1.30 14.88
N PRO A 19 -7.65 -1.71 15.47
CA PRO A 19 -6.45 -2.05 14.72
C PRO A 19 -6.57 -3.46 14.15
N TYR A 20 -7.21 -3.61 12.98
CA TYR A 20 -7.20 -4.87 12.27
C TYR A 20 -6.00 -4.92 11.33
N SER A 21 -5.25 -6.03 11.40
CA SER A 21 -4.12 -6.30 10.51
C SER A 21 -4.60 -6.45 9.08
N ASP A 22 -4.50 -5.37 8.31
CA ASP A 22 -4.79 -5.38 6.88
C ASP A 22 -3.51 -5.46 6.07
N MET A 23 -3.63 -5.99 4.84
CA MET A 23 -2.53 -6.15 3.89
C MET A 23 -2.62 -5.15 2.76
N LEU A 24 -1.48 -4.57 2.42
CA LEU A 24 -1.26 -3.89 1.17
C LEU A 24 -0.54 -4.83 0.19
N LEU A 25 -1.17 -5.16 -0.93
CA LEU A 25 -0.70 -6.15 -1.90
C LEU A 25 -0.47 -5.51 -3.27
N ALA A 26 0.75 -5.60 -3.79
CA ALA A 26 1.06 -5.16 -5.15
C ALA A 26 0.84 -6.32 -6.13
N THR A 27 -0.15 -6.21 -7.01
CA THR A 27 -0.39 -7.20 -8.07
C THR A 27 0.27 -6.78 -9.39
N ASN A 28 0.05 -7.51 -10.48
CA ASN A 28 0.51 -7.09 -11.79
C ASN A 28 -0.22 -5.86 -12.33
N ARG A 29 -1.47 -5.62 -11.92
CA ARG A 29 -2.33 -4.57 -12.51
C ARG A 29 -2.68 -3.42 -11.55
N ARG A 30 -2.85 -3.73 -10.27
CA ARG A 30 -3.35 -2.78 -9.27
C ARG A 30 -2.80 -3.08 -7.88
N LEU A 31 -2.77 -2.06 -7.03
CA LEU A 31 -2.52 -2.19 -5.61
C LEU A 31 -3.85 -2.53 -4.92
N LEU A 32 -3.84 -3.51 -4.02
CA LEU A 32 -5.02 -3.94 -3.27
C LEU A 32 -4.80 -3.66 -1.79
N PHE A 33 -5.83 -3.11 -1.15
CA PHE A 33 -5.92 -3.06 0.30
C PHE A 33 -6.95 -4.10 0.76
N PHE A 34 -6.48 -5.11 1.48
CA PHE A 34 -7.25 -6.31 1.80
C PHE A 34 -7.28 -6.53 3.31
N SER A 35 -8.47 -6.75 3.87
CA SER A 35 -8.60 -7.10 5.27
C SER A 35 -8.50 -8.60 5.47
N GLN A 36 -7.44 -9.04 6.14
CA GLN A 36 -7.25 -10.45 6.47
C GLN A 36 -8.33 -10.94 7.44
N TYR A 37 -8.66 -10.12 8.44
CA TYR A 37 -9.61 -10.49 9.48
C TYR A 37 -11.01 -10.73 8.92
N LYS A 38 -11.46 -9.83 8.03
CA LYS A 38 -12.78 -9.94 7.38
C LYS A 38 -12.75 -10.79 6.12
N ASN A 39 -11.57 -11.25 5.70
CA ASN A 39 -11.35 -11.92 4.42
C ASN A 39 -12.01 -11.18 3.25
N THR A 40 -11.87 -9.85 3.21
CA THR A 40 -12.54 -9.00 2.22
C THR A 40 -11.58 -7.98 1.63
N LEU A 41 -11.77 -7.73 0.34
CA LEU A 41 -11.14 -6.60 -0.33
C LEU A 41 -11.79 -5.30 0.14
N ILE A 42 -10.95 -4.33 0.53
CA ILE A 42 -11.40 -3.03 1.05
C ILE A 42 -11.31 -1.97 -0.03
N ALA A 43 -10.18 -1.90 -0.75
CA ALA A 43 -9.97 -0.94 -1.81
C ALA A 43 -9.01 -1.46 -2.88
N GLU A 44 -9.12 -0.90 -4.08
CA GLU A 44 -8.22 -1.14 -5.20
C GLU A 44 -7.70 0.19 -5.74
N PHE A 45 -6.43 0.22 -6.15
CA PHE A 45 -5.80 1.40 -6.72
C PHE A 45 -5.08 1.01 -8.01
N GLU A 46 -5.56 1.52 -9.13
CA GLU A 46 -4.89 1.39 -10.43
C GLU A 46 -3.59 2.18 -10.41
N TYR A 47 -2.50 1.56 -10.88
CA TYR A 47 -1.17 2.16 -10.82
C TYR A 47 -1.07 3.46 -11.63
N GLU A 48 -1.76 3.54 -12.76
CA GLU A 48 -1.77 4.71 -13.66
C GLU A 48 -2.35 5.97 -13.00
N LYS A 49 -3.19 5.80 -11.98
CA LYS A 49 -3.85 6.89 -11.26
C LYS A 49 -3.10 7.31 -9.99
N ILE A 50 -2.05 6.59 -9.62
CA ILE A 50 -1.19 6.97 -8.50
C ILE A 50 -0.17 7.99 -9.00
N VAL A 51 -0.35 9.24 -8.59
CA VAL A 51 0.45 10.37 -9.07
C VAL A 51 1.79 10.46 -8.35
N SER A 52 1.80 10.17 -7.04
CA SER A 52 3.01 10.23 -6.22
C SER A 52 2.94 9.22 -5.09
N ILE A 53 4.13 8.76 -4.66
CA ILE A 53 4.30 7.87 -3.51
C ILE A 53 5.38 8.49 -2.62
N GLU A 54 5.03 8.71 -1.36
CA GLU A 54 5.91 9.20 -0.31
C GLU A 54 5.98 8.20 0.83
N THR A 55 7.10 8.21 1.53
CA THR A 55 7.31 7.36 2.70
C THR A 55 7.74 8.22 3.87
N LYS A 56 7.11 8.01 5.02
CA LYS A 56 7.48 8.70 6.26
C LYS A 56 7.91 7.68 7.28
N ARG A 57 9.16 7.80 7.71
CA ARG A 57 9.73 7.02 8.80
C ARG A 57 9.61 7.81 10.09
N ARG A 58 8.98 7.21 11.10
CA ARG A 58 9.01 7.66 12.50
C ARG A 58 9.88 6.69 13.31
N ILE A 59 10.13 7.06 14.57
CA ILE A 59 10.99 6.29 15.48
C ILE A 59 10.46 4.86 15.67
N PHE A 60 9.14 4.65 15.65
CA PHE A 60 8.51 3.34 15.92
C PHE A 60 7.63 2.80 14.79
N ASP A 61 7.32 3.60 13.76
CA ASP A 61 6.44 3.19 12.66
C ASP A 61 6.89 3.77 11.32
N LYS A 62 6.52 3.08 10.24
CA LYS A 62 6.64 3.57 8.87
C LYS A 62 5.24 3.78 8.29
N LYS A 63 5.12 4.76 7.40
CA LYS A 63 3.90 5.07 6.66
C LYS A 63 4.22 5.19 5.18
N ILE A 64 3.33 4.66 4.35
CA ILE A 64 3.24 4.97 2.91
C ILE A 64 2.12 5.98 2.75
N ILE A 65 2.37 7.03 1.97
CA ILE A 65 1.37 8.02 1.57
C ILE A 65 1.38 8.06 0.05
N PHE A 66 0.23 8.02 -0.61
CA PHE A 66 0.17 8.20 -2.05
C PHE A 66 -1.02 9.05 -2.47
N TYR A 67 -0.86 9.82 -3.54
CA TYR A 67 -1.92 10.66 -4.10
C TYR A 67 -2.63 9.91 -5.22
N TYR A 68 -3.95 9.76 -5.10
CA TYR A 68 -4.80 8.97 -6.00
C TYR A 68 -6.14 9.67 -6.16
N GLU A 69 -6.57 9.93 -7.41
CA GLU A 69 -7.87 10.54 -7.75
C GLU A 69 -8.26 11.73 -6.84
N ASP A 70 -7.35 12.68 -6.69
CA ASP A 70 -7.51 13.89 -5.87
C ASP A 70 -7.51 13.71 -4.34
N GLU A 71 -7.16 12.52 -3.86
CA GLU A 71 -7.08 12.21 -2.44
C GLU A 71 -5.70 11.72 -2.01
N TYR A 72 -5.30 12.09 -0.79
CA TYR A 72 -4.13 11.52 -0.13
C TYR A 72 -4.52 10.27 0.66
N ILE A 73 -4.07 9.11 0.18
CA ILE A 73 -4.24 7.85 0.87
C ILE A 73 -3.04 7.61 1.79
N THR A 74 -3.31 7.36 3.08
CA THR A 74 -2.27 7.09 4.07
C THR A 74 -2.41 5.67 4.63
N VAL A 75 -1.34 4.90 4.50
CA VAL A 75 -1.23 3.53 4.96
C VAL A 75 -0.14 3.48 6.04
N GLY A 76 -0.55 3.34 7.30
CA GLY A 76 0.33 3.55 8.47
C GLY A 76 0.58 2.31 9.31
N TYR A 77 1.41 2.47 10.34
CA TYR A 77 1.73 1.39 11.29
C TYR A 77 2.31 0.14 10.63
N ILE A 78 3.10 0.35 9.58
CA ILE A 78 3.75 -0.71 8.82
C ILE A 78 4.78 -1.42 9.70
N THR A 79 4.50 -2.68 10.06
CA THR A 79 5.45 -3.52 10.83
C THR A 79 6.33 -4.41 9.95
N SER A 80 6.18 -4.31 8.63
CA SER A 80 6.95 -5.10 7.67
C SER A 80 8.42 -4.71 7.58
N SER A 81 9.30 -5.70 7.58
CA SER A 81 10.75 -5.49 7.43
C SER A 81 11.17 -5.17 6.00
N ASN A 82 10.43 -5.62 4.98
CA ASN A 82 10.78 -5.46 3.56
C ASN A 82 10.01 -4.34 2.85
N ILE A 83 9.63 -3.31 3.61
CA ILE A 83 8.87 -2.17 3.12
C ILE A 83 9.59 -1.39 2.03
N GLU A 84 10.92 -1.22 2.10
CA GLU A 84 11.68 -0.47 1.10
C GLU A 84 11.62 -1.18 -0.27
N GLU A 85 11.82 -2.50 -0.30
CA GLU A 85 11.68 -3.30 -1.53
C GLU A 85 10.26 -3.22 -2.11
N PHE A 86 9.26 -3.15 -1.23
CA PHE A 86 7.87 -2.99 -1.64
C PHE A 86 7.60 -1.61 -2.25
N ILE A 87 8.16 -0.54 -1.67
CA ILE A 87 8.07 0.81 -2.23
C ILE A 87 8.75 0.88 -3.59
N ASP A 88 9.96 0.33 -3.72
CA ASP A 88 10.69 0.26 -4.98
C ASP A 88 9.91 -0.51 -6.06
N LEU A 89 9.22 -1.59 -5.67
CA LEU A 89 8.32 -2.32 -6.55
C LEU A 89 7.13 -1.48 -6.99
N LEU A 90 6.48 -0.77 -6.06
CA LEU A 90 5.33 0.08 -6.37
C LEU A 90 5.71 1.22 -7.31
N GLN A 91 6.81 1.92 -7.05
CA GLN A 91 7.29 3.01 -7.88
C GLN A 91 7.59 2.56 -9.31
N ARG A 92 8.20 1.38 -9.49
CA ARG A 92 8.42 0.80 -10.83
C ARG A 92 7.10 0.52 -11.55
N LYS A 93 6.12 -0.07 -10.85
CA LYS A 93 4.81 -0.38 -11.42
C LYS A 93 4.05 0.87 -11.88
N CYS A 94 4.10 1.96 -11.09
CA CYS A 94 3.47 3.23 -11.45
C CYS A 94 4.13 3.88 -12.67
N LYS A 95 5.47 3.82 -12.78
CA LYS A 95 6.19 4.33 -13.97
C LYS A 95 5.83 3.56 -15.23
N THR A 96 5.83 2.22 -15.17
CA THR A 96 5.51 1.39 -16.35
C THR A 96 4.07 1.57 -16.85
N SER A 97 3.14 1.98 -15.98
CA SER A 97 1.77 2.28 -16.40
C SER A 97 1.61 3.64 -17.07
N THR A 98 2.54 4.58 -16.89
CA THR A 98 2.50 5.89 -17.56
C THR A 98 3.05 5.83 -19.00
N ASP A 99 3.89 4.83 -19.29
CA ASP A 99 4.52 4.65 -20.60
C ASP A 99 3.70 3.74 -21.55
N SER A 100 2.51 3.29 -21.15
CA SER A 100 1.61 2.41 -21.92
C SER A 100 0.42 3.19 -22.47
#